data_AF-A0A9D5GF32-F1
#
_entry.id   AF-A0A9D5GF32-F1
#
_cell.length_a   1.000
_cell.length_b   1.000
_cell.length_c   1.000
_cell.angle_alpha   90.00
_cell.angle_beta   90.00
_cell.angle_gamma   90.00
#
_symmetry.space_group_name_H-M   'P 1'
#
loop_
_entity.id
_entity.type
_entity.pdbx_description
1 polymer ?
#
loop_
_entity_poly.entity_id
_entity_poly.type
_entity_poly.pdbx_seq_one_letter_code
_entity_poly.pdbx_strand_id
1 'polypeptide(L)'
;MAMGNSAASACLVVIALGAFTLLPGCARNASPAVLTTPSPKPLPLATGTFPTYGHAADFSWLAGRLQRNFSCTYLVFGPSARTPWAGRIPVVASPLQDDSLSDGDTVVLRGRLEPLSYGTCGAPSYVVTRIEEH
;
A
#
# COMPACT_ATOMS: atom_id res chain seq x y z
N MET A 1 62.81 23.74 -21.93
CA MET A 1 63.06 22.37 -21.41
C MET A 1 61.73 21.63 -21.53
N ALA A 2 61.45 21.05 -22.70
CA ALA A 2 61.54 19.60 -22.98
C ALA A 2 60.58 18.80 -22.06
N MET A 3 59.31 18.58 -22.45
CA MET A 3 58.81 17.48 -23.31
C MET A 3 59.36 16.09 -22.94
N GLY A 4 58.48 15.21 -22.45
CA GLY A 4 58.67 13.77 -22.34
C GLY A 4 57.38 13.07 -22.79
N ASN A 5 57.38 12.64 -24.04
CA ASN A 5 56.31 11.95 -24.76
C ASN A 5 56.42 10.41 -24.64
N SER A 6 55.37 9.75 -25.16
CA SER A 6 55.34 8.45 -25.84
C SER A 6 54.73 7.29 -25.03
N ALA A 7 53.58 6.70 -25.42
CA ALA A 7 53.24 5.95 -26.66
C ALA A 7 53.99 4.61 -26.70
N ALA A 8 53.46 3.45 -27.12
CA ALA A 8 52.22 3.01 -27.75
C ALA A 8 52.27 1.45 -27.80
N SER A 9 51.27 0.87 -28.47
CA SER A 9 51.31 -0.41 -29.20
C SER A 9 50.93 -1.67 -28.44
N ALA A 10 49.78 -2.28 -28.72
CA ALA A 10 49.36 -3.01 -29.94
C ALA A 10 49.40 -4.52 -29.58
N CYS A 11 48.60 -5.44 -30.11
CA CYS A 11 47.80 -5.49 -31.32
C CYS A 11 46.93 -6.76 -31.25
N LEU A 12 45.82 -6.79 -32.01
CA LEU A 12 45.26 -7.96 -32.73
C LEU A 12 44.62 -9.08 -31.85
N VAL A 13 43.47 -9.67 -32.20
CA VAL A 13 42.97 -10.09 -33.51
C VAL A 13 41.42 -10.08 -33.53
N VAL A 14 40.87 -9.64 -34.65
CA VAL A 14 39.45 -9.66 -35.05
C VAL A 14 39.10 -11.03 -35.66
N ILE A 15 37.81 -11.36 -35.69
CA ILE A 15 37.09 -12.22 -36.66
C ILE A 15 36.62 -13.56 -36.08
N ALA A 16 35.30 -13.68 -35.91
CA ALA A 16 34.56 -14.83 -36.44
C ALA A 16 33.08 -14.45 -36.68
N LEU A 17 32.69 -14.52 -37.95
CA LEU A 17 31.31 -14.46 -38.43
C LEU A 17 30.46 -15.56 -37.80
N GLY A 18 29.20 -15.25 -37.48
CA GLY A 18 28.17 -16.24 -37.18
C GLY A 18 26.78 -15.64 -37.37
N ALA A 19 26.13 -15.99 -38.47
CA ALA A 19 24.85 -15.48 -38.91
C ALA A 19 23.66 -16.02 -38.10
N PHE A 20 22.61 -15.19 -38.01
CA PHE A 20 21.18 -15.53 -37.89
C PHE A 20 20.75 -16.62 -36.89
N THR A 21 19.95 -16.25 -35.89
CA THR A 21 18.68 -16.95 -35.57
C THR A 21 17.79 -16.14 -34.61
N LEU A 22 16.58 -15.85 -35.08
CA LEU A 22 15.29 -15.89 -34.37
C LEU A 22 15.01 -14.92 -33.20
N LEU A 23 14.07 -14.01 -33.47
CA LEU A 23 13.22 -13.32 -32.49
C LEU A 23 12.60 -14.29 -31.46
N PRO A 24 12.64 -13.97 -30.16
CA PRO A 24 11.51 -14.20 -29.28
C PRO A 24 10.78 -12.84 -29.13
N GLY A 25 9.57 -12.65 -29.63
CA GLY A 25 8.42 -13.50 -29.34
C GLY A 25 7.92 -13.16 -27.94
N CYS A 26 6.99 -12.20 -27.88
CA CYS A 26 6.12 -11.81 -26.77
C CYS A 26 6.21 -12.68 -25.50
N ALA A 27 6.93 -12.21 -24.47
CA ALA A 27 6.68 -12.69 -23.12
C ALA A 27 5.46 -11.93 -22.57
N ARG A 28 4.33 -12.61 -22.63
CA ARG A 28 3.01 -12.22 -22.11
C ARG A 28 3.14 -11.62 -20.72
N ASN A 29 2.36 -10.56 -20.48
CA ASN A 29 1.95 -10.10 -19.16
C ASN A 29 1.65 -11.30 -18.25
N ALA A 30 2.60 -11.67 -17.41
CA ALA A 30 2.30 -12.42 -16.21
C ALA A 30 1.73 -11.39 -15.24
N SER A 31 0.42 -11.15 -15.33
CA SER A 31 -0.30 -10.64 -14.16
C SER A 31 0.01 -11.61 -13.03
N PRO A 32 0.58 -11.15 -11.90
CA PRO A 32 0.69 -12.03 -10.74
C PRO A 32 -0.72 -12.53 -10.44
N ALA A 33 -0.89 -13.85 -10.43
CA ALA A 33 -2.08 -14.46 -9.89
C ALA A 33 -2.18 -13.97 -8.45
N VAL A 34 -3.16 -13.09 -8.20
CA VAL A 34 -3.54 -12.72 -6.85
C VAL A 34 -3.99 -14.04 -6.21
N LEU A 35 -3.13 -14.59 -5.36
CA LEU A 35 -3.52 -15.58 -4.38
C LEU A 35 -4.54 -14.87 -3.47
N THR A 36 -5.81 -14.92 -3.86
CA THR A 36 -6.93 -14.61 -2.98
C THR A 36 -7.01 -15.76 -1.98
N THR A 37 -6.12 -15.77 -1.00
CA THR A 37 -6.43 -16.43 0.27
C THR A 37 -7.71 -15.78 0.77
N PRO A 38 -8.85 -16.49 0.80
CA PRO A 38 -10.09 -15.90 1.29
C PRO A 38 -9.87 -15.50 2.74
N SER A 39 -10.21 -14.26 3.08
CA SER A 39 -10.20 -13.83 4.48
C SER A 39 -11.07 -14.81 5.27
N PRO A 40 -10.57 -15.39 6.38
CA PRO A 40 -11.21 -16.54 7.05
C PRO A 40 -12.59 -16.23 7.66
N LYS A 41 -13.07 -15.00 7.54
CA LYS A 41 -14.43 -14.58 7.90
C LYS A 41 -14.83 -13.41 7.00
N PRO A 42 -15.83 -13.56 6.10
CA PRO A 42 -16.25 -12.44 5.27
C PRO A 42 -16.79 -11.33 6.18
N LEU A 43 -16.23 -10.13 6.01
CA LEU A 43 -16.76 -8.93 6.62
C LEU A 43 -18.13 -8.63 5.96
N PRO A 44 -19.05 -7.96 6.67
CA PRO A 44 -20.26 -7.49 6.01
C PRO A 44 -19.87 -6.53 4.87
N LEU A 45 -20.45 -6.70 3.69
CA LEU A 45 -20.29 -5.77 2.57
C LEU A 45 -20.91 -4.42 2.90
N ALA A 46 -20.23 -3.34 2.56
CA ALA A 46 -20.74 -1.98 2.73
C ALA A 46 -21.92 -1.74 1.77
N THR A 47 -23.12 -1.50 2.30
CA THR A 47 -24.34 -1.32 1.48
C THR A 47 -24.55 0.11 1.00
N GLY A 48 -23.56 0.99 1.15
CA GLY A 48 -23.65 2.42 0.81
C GLY A 48 -22.69 2.81 -0.31
N THR A 49 -22.90 3.97 -0.91
CA THR A 49 -21.97 4.52 -1.91
C THR A 49 -20.82 5.23 -1.21
N PHE A 50 -19.77 4.48 -0.87
CA PHE A 50 -18.57 5.01 -0.26
C PHE A 50 -17.47 5.21 -1.32
N PRO A 51 -16.72 6.32 -1.30
CA PRO A 51 -15.51 6.43 -2.11
C PRO A 51 -14.43 5.47 -1.60
N THR A 52 -13.41 5.18 -2.42
CA THR A 52 -12.24 4.39 -1.98
C THR A 52 -11.50 5.03 -0.80
N TYR A 53 -11.45 6.37 -0.80
CA TYR A 53 -10.88 7.18 0.27
C TYR A 53 -11.85 8.29 0.60
N GLY A 54 -12.16 8.46 1.89
CA GLY A 54 -12.95 9.60 2.33
C GLY A 54 -13.49 9.42 3.73
N HIS A 55 -14.35 10.34 4.11
CA HIS A 55 -15.02 10.32 5.39
C HIS A 55 -16.35 11.05 5.30
N ALA A 56 -17.24 10.75 6.23
CA ALA A 56 -18.39 11.59 6.49
C ALA A 56 -17.95 12.96 7.04
N ALA A 57 -18.73 14.01 6.81
CA ALA A 57 -18.46 15.32 7.40
C ALA A 57 -18.48 15.28 8.94
N ASP A 58 -19.30 14.40 9.52
CA ASP A 58 -19.42 14.15 10.96
C ASP A 58 -18.51 13.00 11.45
N PHE A 59 -17.70 12.42 10.57
CA PHE A 59 -16.86 11.25 10.84
C PHE A 59 -17.63 10.02 11.36
N SER A 60 -18.92 9.89 11.05
CA SER A 60 -19.70 8.66 11.32
C SER A 60 -19.19 7.44 10.54
N TRP A 61 -18.50 7.68 9.43
CA TRP A 61 -17.77 6.67 8.66
C TRP A 61 -16.46 7.22 8.11
N LEU A 62 -15.50 6.31 7.93
CA LEU A 62 -14.26 6.51 7.20
C LEU A 62 -14.12 5.40 6.15
N ALA A 63 -13.70 5.72 4.94
CA ALA A 63 -13.35 4.76 3.92
C ALA A 63 -11.88 4.94 3.54
N GLY A 64 -11.16 3.84 3.41
CA GLY A 64 -9.73 3.93 3.14
C GLY A 64 -9.02 2.61 3.19
N ARG A 65 -7.68 2.69 3.16
CA ARG A 65 -6.80 1.54 3.17
C ARG A 65 -6.17 1.35 4.54
N LEU A 66 -6.18 0.13 5.05
CA LEU A 66 -5.49 -0.19 6.29
C LEU A 66 -3.97 -0.20 6.10
N GLN A 67 -3.27 0.35 7.08
CA GLN A 67 -1.83 0.31 7.19
C GLN A 67 -1.45 -0.16 8.61
N ARG A 68 -0.83 -1.32 8.72
CA ARG A 68 -0.37 -1.88 9.99
C ARG A 68 1.13 -1.65 10.16
N ASN A 69 1.53 -1.37 11.39
CA ASN A 69 2.92 -1.54 11.83
C ASN A 69 2.93 -2.44 13.08
N PHE A 70 4.11 -2.66 13.67
CA PHE A 70 4.26 -3.57 14.82
C PHE A 70 3.45 -3.18 16.07
N SER A 71 2.91 -1.96 16.15
CA SER A 71 2.24 -1.47 17.37
C SER A 71 0.88 -0.84 17.13
N CYS A 72 0.54 -0.51 15.89
CA CYS A 72 -0.61 0.32 15.55
C CYS A 72 -1.21 -0.07 14.20
N THR A 73 -2.53 -0.04 14.15
CA THR A 73 -3.31 -0.09 12.92
C THR A 73 -3.76 1.33 12.57
N TYR A 74 -3.51 1.76 11.34
CA TYR A 74 -3.97 3.04 10.82
C TYR A 74 -4.93 2.82 9.66
N LEU A 75 -5.88 3.73 9.48
CA LEU A 75 -6.64 3.85 8.24
C LEU A 75 -6.14 5.09 7.48
N VAL A 76 -5.69 4.89 6.25
CA VAL A 76 -5.40 5.97 5.30
C VAL A 76 -6.70 6.30 4.58
N PHE A 77 -7.34 7.40 4.95
CA PHE A 77 -8.63 7.85 4.42
C PHE A 77 -8.49 9.08 3.49
N GLY A 78 -7.29 9.64 3.37
CA GLY A 78 -6.96 10.72 2.45
C GLY A 78 -5.49 10.61 2.02
N PRO A 79 -5.18 10.13 0.81
CA PRO A 79 -3.78 9.91 0.41
C PRO A 79 -2.99 11.22 0.16
N SER A 80 -3.61 12.38 0.34
CA SER A 80 -2.98 13.69 0.16
C SER A 80 -2.36 14.20 1.46
N ALA A 81 -1.20 14.85 1.37
CA ALA A 81 -0.59 15.52 2.52
C ALA A 81 -1.42 16.72 3.03
N ARG A 82 -2.44 17.17 2.29
CA ARG A 82 -3.28 18.32 2.65
C ARG A 82 -4.51 17.97 3.49
N THR A 83 -4.81 16.67 3.68
CA THR A 83 -5.96 16.25 4.50
C THR A 83 -5.66 16.32 6.00
N PRO A 84 -6.68 16.53 6.85
CA PRO A 84 -6.53 16.47 8.31
C PRO A 84 -5.77 15.21 8.75
N TRP A 85 -4.88 15.36 9.74
CA TRP A 85 -4.02 14.28 10.25
C TRP A 85 -3.16 13.60 9.17
N ALA A 86 -2.79 14.37 8.13
CA ALA A 86 -2.11 13.86 6.94
C ALA A 86 -2.89 12.72 6.24
N GLY A 87 -4.21 12.71 6.42
CA GLY A 87 -5.15 11.74 5.86
C GLY A 87 -4.97 10.30 6.34
N ARG A 88 -4.36 10.11 7.52
CA ARG A 88 -4.32 8.84 8.22
C ARG A 88 -4.77 9.00 9.67
N ILE A 89 -5.36 7.96 10.25
CA ILE A 89 -5.78 7.97 11.64
C ILE A 89 -5.56 6.61 12.31
N PRO A 90 -5.07 6.55 13.56
CA PRO A 90 -5.00 5.29 14.29
C PRO A 90 -6.40 4.74 14.57
N VAL A 91 -6.53 3.43 14.42
CA VAL A 91 -7.77 2.68 14.52
C VAL A 91 -7.76 1.85 15.80
N VAL A 92 -8.83 1.94 16.56
CA VAL A 92 -9.06 1.14 17.77
C VAL A 92 -10.24 0.23 17.50
N ALA A 93 -9.96 -1.04 17.21
CA ALA A 93 -10.96 -2.08 16.99
C ALA A 93 -10.89 -3.14 18.09
N SER A 94 -11.98 -3.89 18.28
CA SER A 94 -11.93 -5.07 19.16
C SER A 94 -11.00 -6.15 18.56
N PRO A 95 -10.36 -7.01 19.37
CA PRO A 95 -9.45 -8.04 18.85
C PRO A 95 -10.10 -8.91 17.77
N LEU A 96 -11.37 -9.30 17.96
CA LEU A 96 -12.13 -10.09 16.99
C LEU A 96 -12.34 -9.41 15.63
N GLN A 97 -12.35 -8.07 15.60
CA GLN A 97 -12.44 -7.28 14.38
C GLN A 97 -11.05 -7.09 13.76
N ASP A 98 -10.03 -6.86 14.59
CA ASP A 98 -8.67 -6.66 14.13
C ASP A 98 -8.07 -7.93 13.48
N ASP A 99 -8.36 -9.11 14.03
CA ASP A 99 -7.89 -10.40 13.50
C ASP A 99 -8.42 -10.70 12.08
N SER A 100 -9.52 -10.07 11.68
CA SER A 100 -10.13 -10.25 10.35
C SER A 100 -9.60 -9.32 9.26
N LEU A 101 -8.71 -8.40 9.64
CA LEU A 101 -8.23 -7.33 8.78
C LEU A 101 -6.76 -7.52 8.41
N SER A 102 -6.46 -7.54 7.11
CA SER A 102 -5.08 -7.58 6.61
C SER A 102 -4.53 -6.17 6.33
N ASP A 103 -3.21 -6.05 6.35
CA ASP A 103 -2.54 -4.85 5.87
C ASP A 103 -2.88 -4.62 4.39
N GLY A 104 -3.22 -3.39 4.04
CA GLY A 104 -3.57 -3.02 2.67
C GLY A 104 -5.03 -3.26 2.27
N ASP A 105 -5.88 -3.82 3.13
CA ASP A 105 -7.32 -3.98 2.86
C ASP A 105 -8.00 -2.62 2.71
N THR A 106 -8.95 -2.53 1.77
CA THR A 106 -9.82 -1.36 1.61
C THR A 106 -11.13 -1.63 2.34
N VAL A 107 -11.43 -0.77 3.31
CA VAL A 107 -12.55 -0.99 4.23
C VAL A 107 -13.32 0.29 4.48
N VAL A 108 -14.56 0.13 4.92
CA VAL A 108 -15.39 1.20 5.50
C VAL A 108 -15.51 0.95 7.00
N LEU A 109 -14.98 1.88 7.79
CA LEU A 109 -15.05 1.84 9.25
C LEU A 109 -16.17 2.77 9.73
N ARG A 110 -17.11 2.23 10.50
CA ARG A 110 -18.10 3.02 11.25
C ARG A 110 -17.68 3.13 12.70
N GLY A 111 -17.87 4.30 13.29
CA GLY A 111 -17.37 4.57 14.61
C GLY A 111 -17.45 6.04 14.98
N ARG A 112 -16.50 6.47 15.79
CA ARG A 112 -16.38 7.86 16.22
C ARG A 112 -14.93 8.26 16.45
N LEU A 113 -14.65 9.53 16.23
CA LEU A 113 -13.38 10.14 16.63
C LEU A 113 -13.34 10.33 18.13
N GLU A 114 -12.24 9.89 18.74
CA GLU A 114 -11.89 10.16 20.13
C GLU A 114 -10.65 11.05 20.16
N PRO A 115 -10.66 12.16 20.92
CA PRO A 115 -9.52 13.08 21.00
C PRO A 115 -8.34 12.49 21.78
N LEU A 116 -8.55 11.41 22.52
CA LEU A 116 -7.52 10.78 23.34
C LEU A 116 -6.68 9.79 22.52
N SER A 117 -5.38 9.74 22.86
CA SER A 117 -4.46 8.75 22.32
C SER A 117 -4.81 7.37 22.87
N TYR A 118 -4.80 6.37 22.00
CA TYR A 118 -4.84 4.97 22.43
C TYR A 118 -3.43 4.38 22.41
N GLY A 119 -2.85 4.20 23.60
CA GLY A 119 -1.47 3.76 23.75
C GLY A 119 -0.48 4.70 23.06
N THR A 120 0.41 4.14 22.24
CA THR A 120 1.47 4.88 21.53
C THR A 120 1.08 5.30 20.11
N CYS A 121 -0.14 5.01 19.65
CA CYS A 121 -0.57 5.23 18.27
C CYS A 121 -0.94 6.68 17.93
N GLY A 122 -0.90 7.56 18.93
CA GLY A 122 -1.20 8.98 18.78
C GLY A 122 -2.70 9.29 18.88
N ALA A 123 -3.00 10.58 18.73
CA ALA A 123 -4.34 11.15 18.79
C ALA A 123 -4.59 12.09 17.59
N PRO A 124 -5.85 12.29 17.18
CA PRO A 124 -7.04 11.56 17.65
C PRO A 124 -7.04 10.11 17.16
N SER A 125 -7.89 9.27 17.77
CA SER A 125 -8.08 7.87 17.38
C SER A 125 -9.51 7.61 16.91
N TYR A 126 -9.68 6.61 16.04
CA TYR A 126 -10.99 6.21 15.54
C TYR A 126 -11.43 4.91 16.22
N VAL A 127 -12.42 5.01 17.10
CA VAL A 127 -12.98 3.84 17.79
C VAL A 127 -14.01 3.18 16.89
N VAL A 128 -13.69 1.97 16.45
CA VAL A 128 -14.48 1.21 15.49
C VAL A 128 -15.60 0.47 16.18
N THR A 129 -16.82 0.71 15.73
CA THR A 129 -18.00 -0.07 16.12
C THR A 129 -18.33 -1.14 15.10
N ARG A 130 -18.04 -0.89 13.81
CA ARG A 130 -18.27 -1.84 12.72
C ARG A 130 -17.26 -1.64 11.60
N ILE A 131 -16.88 -2.77 11.00
CA ILE A 131 -16.01 -2.85 9.82
C ILE A 131 -16.83 -3.45 8.70
N GLU A 132 -16.82 -2.80 7.55
CA GLU A 132 -17.48 -3.26 6.33
C GLU A 132 -16.42 -3.37 5.22
N GLU A 133 -16.52 -4.41 4.38
CA GLU A 133 -15.70 -4.56 3.18
C GLU A 133 -16.20 -3.57 2.11
N HIS A 134 -15.27 -2.86 1.46
CA HIS A 134 -15.59 -1.88 0.40
C HIS A 134 -15.92 -2.58 -0.92
#